data_AF-A0A672RZJ7-F1
#
_entry.id   AF-A0A672RZJ7-F1
#
_cell.length_a   1.000
_cell.length_b   1.000
_cell.length_c   1.000
_cell.angle_alpha   90.00
_cell.angle_beta   90.00
_cell.angle_gamma   90.00
#
_symmetry.space_group_name_H-M   'P 1'
#
loop_
_entity.id
_entity.type
_entity.pdbx_description
1 polymer ?
#
loop_
_entity_poly.entity_id
_entity_poly.type
_entity_poly.pdbx_seq_one_letter_code
_entity_poly.pdbx_strand_id
1 'polypeptide(L)'
;MQLILIVPFRMQMWNLNTYLYGPKDDLKHRLLWREVYSAEEEAQLKALVCEAESRGLTFVYALSPGQDIVFSSSCDLTLLIRKLRQVSDLGCQAFALLFDDIDHSMCQSDTEAFSSFAHAQVTVANEIFHFLGEPPVFLFCPTEYCSSLCTPSVSKSPYLLTIGEDLLPGISVIWTGNKVISRELSPESLAEVQSVLRRPPLIWDNLHANDYDSRRVFLGPFKGRPPGLRAHLRGLLLNPNCEFEANFIPLHTLGKEHSAPLLSAALQAWMKELSLPLQPGTVSRSFSHEKTPRRGLCSGSVPLSEAQVRLLVGLYYLPHEHGPPAQNLLQDLTWLKANCHCVSVEEWRDRAGRFLAACDDVALLHSAVVNSINRALLYDIYPYIWDLRNTLLVAKAFICWLGERDTSSGAELHGVEAESWVVKGGLSGEVQVGMI
;
A
#
# COMPACT_ATOMS: atom_id res chain seq x y z
N MET A 1 15.43 -1.00 -13.42
CA MET A 1 15.26 -2.02 -14.49
C MET A 1 14.73 -3.37 -13.99
N GLN A 2 15.15 -3.93 -12.85
CA GLN A 2 14.64 -5.24 -12.39
C GLN A 2 13.17 -5.22 -11.92
N LEU A 3 12.73 -4.20 -11.19
CA LEU A 3 11.32 -4.05 -10.76
C LEU A 3 10.33 -3.91 -11.93
N ILE A 4 10.78 -3.31 -13.03
CA ILE A 4 9.99 -3.06 -14.26
C ILE A 4 9.44 -4.35 -14.87
N LEU A 5 10.14 -5.49 -14.69
CA LEU A 5 9.75 -6.78 -15.29
C LEU A 5 8.94 -7.68 -14.34
N ILE A 6 9.18 -7.58 -13.03
CA ILE A 6 8.63 -8.54 -12.06
C ILE A 6 7.15 -8.21 -11.75
N VAL A 7 6.79 -6.92 -11.63
CA VAL A 7 5.41 -6.52 -11.34
C VAL A 7 4.47 -6.99 -12.45
N PRO A 8 4.69 -6.64 -13.74
CA PRO A 8 3.83 -7.11 -14.82
C PRO A 8 3.75 -8.64 -14.92
N PHE A 9 4.87 -9.35 -14.68
CA PHE A 9 4.90 -10.82 -14.68
C PHE A 9 4.01 -11.43 -13.60
N ARG A 10 4.15 -10.99 -12.33
CA ARG A 10 3.33 -11.47 -11.22
C ARG A 10 1.84 -11.19 -11.47
N MET A 11 1.51 -10.01 -11.97
CA MET A 11 0.14 -9.61 -12.28
C MET A 11 -0.49 -10.52 -13.34
N GLN A 12 0.23 -10.81 -14.44
CA GLN A 12 -0.22 -11.75 -15.47
C GLN A 12 -0.50 -13.15 -14.89
N MET A 13 0.42 -13.66 -14.05
CA MET A 13 0.29 -14.98 -13.41
C MET A 13 -0.91 -15.09 -12.45
N TRP A 14 -1.41 -13.96 -11.95
CA TRP A 14 -2.54 -13.87 -11.03
C TRP A 14 -3.82 -13.37 -11.70
N ASN A 15 -3.86 -13.33 -13.03
CA ASN A 15 -5.00 -12.84 -13.82
C ASN A 15 -5.42 -11.40 -13.48
N LEU A 16 -4.45 -10.57 -13.06
CA LEU A 16 -4.61 -9.12 -13.00
C LEU A 16 -4.27 -8.54 -14.38
N ASN A 17 -4.88 -7.41 -14.73
CA ASN A 17 -4.86 -6.91 -16.11
C ASN A 17 -4.57 -5.41 -16.27
N THR A 18 -4.37 -4.66 -15.19
CA THR A 18 -4.22 -3.20 -15.25
C THR A 18 -3.13 -2.74 -14.29
N TYR A 19 -2.12 -2.04 -14.80
CA TYR A 19 -1.06 -1.39 -14.02
C TYR A 19 -1.19 0.13 -14.16
N LEU A 20 -1.50 0.81 -13.05
CA LEU A 20 -1.56 2.28 -13.00
C LEU A 20 -0.22 2.81 -12.52
N TYR A 21 0.45 3.60 -13.37
CA TYR A 21 1.68 4.30 -13.05
C TYR A 21 1.36 5.67 -12.47
N GLY A 22 1.60 5.84 -11.17
CA GLY A 22 1.50 7.12 -10.46
C GLY A 22 2.35 7.17 -9.18
N PRO A 23 3.67 6.86 -9.25
CA PRO A 23 4.52 6.84 -8.06
C PRO A 23 4.72 8.25 -7.50
N LYS A 24 4.64 8.40 -6.17
CA LYS A 24 4.86 9.69 -5.50
C LYS A 24 6.32 10.19 -5.63
N ASP A 25 7.27 9.29 -5.85
CA ASP A 25 8.70 9.62 -6.03
C ASP A 25 9.05 10.16 -7.43
N ASP A 26 8.15 10.02 -8.42
CA ASP A 26 8.33 10.67 -9.73
C ASP A 26 7.89 12.14 -9.62
N LEU A 27 8.86 13.04 -9.47
CA LEU A 27 8.59 14.48 -9.38
C LEU A 27 7.73 14.97 -10.57
N LYS A 28 7.93 14.43 -11.78
CA LYS A 28 7.23 14.86 -12.99
C LYS A 28 5.83 14.25 -13.14
N HIS A 29 5.43 13.38 -12.20
CA HIS A 29 4.05 12.91 -12.08
C HIS A 29 3.16 13.94 -11.34
N ARG A 30 3.72 14.71 -10.38
CA ARG A 30 2.96 15.64 -9.53
C ARG A 30 3.61 17.02 -9.40
N LEU A 31 4.76 17.13 -8.72
CA LEU A 31 5.39 18.41 -8.37
C LEU A 31 5.87 19.22 -9.59
N LEU A 32 6.38 18.53 -10.62
CA LEU A 32 6.91 19.10 -11.85
C LEU A 32 6.09 18.62 -13.06
N TRP A 33 4.77 18.52 -12.93
CA TRP A 33 3.89 17.93 -13.96
C TRP A 33 3.97 18.65 -15.32
N ARG A 34 4.35 19.93 -15.34
CA ARG A 34 4.59 20.72 -16.57
C ARG A 34 5.85 20.28 -17.32
N GLU A 35 6.80 19.63 -16.65
CA GLU A 35 8.04 19.18 -17.26
C GLU A 35 7.86 17.86 -18.01
N VAL A 36 8.29 17.84 -19.26
CA VAL A 36 8.38 16.61 -20.05
C VAL A 36 9.50 15.70 -19.54
N TYR A 37 9.37 14.40 -19.81
CA TYR A 37 10.44 13.44 -19.56
C TYR A 37 11.65 13.71 -20.47
N SER A 38 12.84 13.50 -19.93
CA SER A 38 14.10 13.47 -20.68
C SER A 38 14.21 12.19 -21.51
N ALA A 39 15.15 12.13 -22.46
CA ALA A 39 15.33 10.95 -23.29
C ALA A 39 15.64 9.67 -22.48
N GLU A 40 16.32 9.79 -21.35
CA GLU A 40 16.58 8.65 -20.46
C GLU A 40 15.32 8.17 -19.77
N GLU A 41 14.53 9.09 -19.21
CA GLU A 41 13.24 8.78 -18.57
C GLU A 41 12.22 8.22 -19.58
N GLU A 42 12.17 8.76 -20.80
CA GLU A 42 11.35 8.22 -21.89
C GLU A 42 11.73 6.78 -22.23
N ALA A 43 13.02 6.46 -22.30
CA ALA A 43 13.47 5.10 -22.59
C ALA A 43 13.03 4.12 -21.48
N GLN A 44 13.08 4.54 -20.22
CA GLN A 44 12.62 3.73 -19.09
C GLN A 44 11.11 3.54 -19.10
N LEU A 45 10.34 4.63 -19.31
CA LEU A 45 8.88 4.59 -19.36
C LEU A 45 8.39 3.76 -20.54
N LYS A 46 9.00 3.91 -21.72
CA LYS A 46 8.70 3.10 -22.91
C LYS A 46 8.95 1.61 -22.66
N ALA A 47 10.07 1.26 -22.01
CA ALA A 47 10.35 -0.13 -21.66
C ALA A 47 9.26 -0.72 -20.75
N LEU A 48 8.74 0.07 -19.80
CA LEU A 48 7.66 -0.35 -18.91
C LEU A 48 6.31 -0.49 -19.63
N VAL A 49 5.97 0.45 -20.53
CA VAL A 49 4.77 0.35 -21.39
C VAL A 49 4.83 -0.93 -22.22
N CYS A 50 5.93 -1.15 -22.96
CA CYS A 50 6.09 -2.33 -23.80
C CYS A 50 6.04 -3.64 -22.98
N GLU A 51 6.62 -3.65 -21.79
CA GLU A 51 6.59 -4.84 -20.92
C GLU A 51 5.16 -5.17 -20.46
N ALA A 52 4.41 -4.15 -20.00
CA ALA A 52 3.02 -4.32 -19.58
C ALA A 52 2.15 -4.85 -20.74
N GLU A 53 2.24 -4.23 -21.93
CA GLU A 53 1.50 -4.64 -23.12
C GLU A 53 1.86 -6.06 -23.58
N SER A 54 3.16 -6.43 -23.57
CA SER A 54 3.62 -7.77 -23.97
C SER A 54 3.04 -8.88 -23.09
N ARG A 55 2.54 -8.54 -21.90
CA ARG A 55 1.91 -9.45 -20.94
C ARG A 55 0.39 -9.36 -20.90
N GLY A 56 -0.20 -8.54 -21.76
CA GLY A 56 -1.65 -8.31 -21.82
C GLY A 56 -2.17 -7.44 -20.69
N LEU A 57 -1.31 -6.60 -20.09
CA LEU A 57 -1.75 -5.60 -19.11
C LEU A 57 -2.02 -4.26 -19.79
N THR A 58 -3.10 -3.60 -19.37
CA THR A 58 -3.33 -2.19 -19.67
C THR A 58 -2.40 -1.33 -18.80
N PHE A 59 -1.47 -0.63 -19.42
CA PHE A 59 -0.65 0.38 -18.76
C PHE A 59 -1.41 1.71 -18.73
N VAL A 60 -1.72 2.23 -17.54
CA VAL A 60 -2.40 3.51 -17.35
C VAL A 60 -1.40 4.54 -16.83
N TYR A 61 -1.15 5.60 -17.60
CA TYR A 61 -0.32 6.71 -17.14
C TYR A 61 -1.16 7.73 -16.37
N ALA A 62 -0.88 7.90 -15.08
CA ALA A 62 -1.52 8.94 -14.26
C ALA A 62 -0.68 10.22 -14.22
N LEU A 63 -1.36 11.36 -14.10
CA LEU A 63 -0.74 12.67 -13.86
C LEU A 63 -1.56 13.45 -12.82
N SER A 64 -0.88 14.12 -11.90
CA SER A 64 -1.48 14.84 -10.77
C SER A 64 -1.21 16.36 -10.87
N PRO A 65 -1.90 17.10 -11.74
CA PRO A 65 -1.62 18.53 -11.94
C PRO A 65 -2.25 19.43 -10.86
N GLY A 66 -3.12 18.90 -10.00
CA GLY A 66 -4.02 19.68 -9.14
C GLY A 66 -3.36 20.59 -8.10
N GLN A 67 -2.07 20.40 -7.78
CA GLN A 67 -1.42 21.18 -6.73
C GLN A 67 -1.22 22.66 -7.09
N ASP A 68 -0.98 22.95 -8.37
CA ASP A 68 -0.64 24.31 -8.82
C ASP A 68 -1.11 24.63 -10.25
N ILE A 69 -2.01 23.82 -10.83
CA ILE A 69 -2.66 24.13 -12.10
C ILE A 69 -3.54 25.38 -11.97
N VAL A 70 -3.46 26.26 -12.97
CA VAL A 70 -4.47 27.30 -13.21
C VAL A 70 -5.39 26.78 -14.31
N PHE A 71 -6.59 26.33 -13.95
CA PHE A 71 -7.50 25.62 -14.85
C PHE A 71 -7.91 26.45 -16.08
N SER A 72 -8.00 27.77 -15.92
CA SER A 72 -8.37 28.74 -16.96
C SER A 72 -7.19 29.15 -17.85
N SER A 73 -5.96 28.74 -17.50
CA SER A 73 -4.76 29.10 -18.24
C SER A 73 -4.57 28.21 -19.46
N SER A 74 -4.69 28.82 -20.65
CA SER A 74 -4.36 28.17 -21.93
C SER A 74 -2.90 27.67 -21.98
N CYS A 75 -1.99 28.32 -21.26
CA CYS A 75 -0.60 27.89 -21.15
C CYS A 75 -0.50 26.56 -20.38
N ASP A 76 -1.14 26.44 -19.23
CA ASP A 76 -1.11 25.22 -18.41
C ASP A 76 -1.76 24.05 -19.14
N LEU A 77 -2.90 24.29 -19.78
CA LEU A 77 -3.56 23.32 -20.64
C LEU A 77 -2.66 22.86 -21.80
N THR A 78 -1.95 23.77 -22.45
CA THR A 78 -0.98 23.42 -23.52
C THR A 78 0.16 22.56 -22.98
N LEU A 79 0.68 22.85 -21.79
CA LEU A 79 1.74 22.06 -21.15
C LEU A 79 1.24 20.67 -20.74
N LEU A 80 0.01 20.58 -20.23
CA LEU A 80 -0.66 19.32 -19.89
C LEU A 80 -0.80 18.42 -21.13
N ILE A 81 -1.33 18.99 -22.22
CA ILE A 81 -1.46 18.36 -23.54
C ILE A 81 -0.09 17.87 -24.04
N ARG A 82 0.95 18.72 -23.96
CA ARG A 82 2.31 18.38 -24.40
C ARG A 82 2.87 17.18 -23.62
N LYS A 83 2.69 17.16 -22.30
CA LYS A 83 3.15 16.06 -21.43
C LYS A 83 2.43 14.75 -21.77
N LEU A 84 1.11 14.77 -21.91
CA LEU A 84 0.33 13.57 -22.20
C LEU A 84 0.57 13.05 -23.62
N ARG A 85 0.76 13.94 -24.60
CA ARG A 85 1.19 13.56 -25.96
C ARG A 85 2.52 12.84 -25.93
N GLN A 86 3.52 13.34 -25.21
CA GLN A 86 4.82 12.68 -25.09
C GLN A 86 4.66 11.23 -24.62
N VAL A 87 3.85 10.97 -23.60
CA VAL A 87 3.62 9.61 -23.09
C VAL A 87 2.79 8.75 -24.06
N SER A 88 1.82 9.35 -24.77
CA SER A 88 1.08 8.68 -25.84
C SER A 88 1.99 8.22 -26.98
N ASP A 89 2.96 9.06 -27.39
CA ASP A 89 3.94 8.74 -28.43
C ASP A 89 4.88 7.57 -28.03
N LEU A 90 4.96 7.23 -26.73
CA LEU A 90 5.68 6.04 -26.24
C LEU A 90 4.88 4.74 -26.40
N GLY A 91 3.60 4.81 -26.81
CA GLY A 91 2.69 3.69 -26.99
C GLY A 91 1.57 3.60 -25.95
N CYS A 92 1.55 4.48 -24.94
CA CYS A 92 0.52 4.47 -23.91
C CYS A 92 -0.85 4.89 -24.48
N GLN A 93 -1.89 4.09 -24.20
CA GLN A 93 -3.26 4.32 -24.68
C GLN A 93 -4.29 4.50 -23.56
N ALA A 94 -3.85 4.52 -22.30
CA ALA A 94 -4.73 4.68 -21.15
C ALA A 94 -4.17 5.71 -20.18
N PHE A 95 -5.03 6.58 -19.65
CA PHE A 95 -4.60 7.77 -18.91
C PHE A 95 -5.43 7.99 -17.65
N ALA A 96 -4.87 8.73 -16.70
CA ALA A 96 -5.59 9.20 -15.53
C ALA A 96 -5.20 10.64 -15.17
N LEU A 97 -6.19 11.45 -14.81
CA LEU A 97 -5.96 12.74 -14.16
C LEU A 97 -6.36 12.64 -12.70
N LEU A 98 -5.44 13.00 -11.80
CA LEU A 98 -5.64 12.87 -10.37
C LEU A 98 -5.72 14.26 -9.71
N PHE A 99 -6.84 14.50 -9.01
CA PHE A 99 -7.11 15.73 -8.26
C PHE A 99 -7.31 15.44 -6.76
N ASP A 100 -6.68 14.38 -6.25
CA ASP A 100 -6.64 13.99 -4.84
C ASP A 100 -5.59 14.78 -4.04
N ASP A 101 -5.84 14.93 -2.73
CA ASP A 101 -4.94 15.56 -1.75
C ASP A 101 -4.51 16.99 -2.14
N ILE A 102 -5.47 17.81 -2.56
CA ILE A 102 -5.29 19.23 -2.91
C ILE A 102 -6.27 20.11 -2.14
N ASP A 103 -5.94 21.39 -2.02
CA ASP A 103 -6.84 22.40 -1.46
C ASP A 103 -8.05 22.62 -2.41
N HIS A 104 -9.20 22.99 -1.85
CA HIS A 104 -10.44 23.23 -2.63
C HIS A 104 -10.54 24.67 -3.14
N SER A 105 -9.55 25.52 -2.88
CA SER A 105 -9.49 26.90 -3.33
C SER A 105 -9.05 26.99 -4.79
N MET A 106 -9.68 27.93 -5.49
CA MET A 106 -9.29 28.33 -6.84
C MET A 106 -8.57 29.67 -6.77
N CYS A 107 -7.62 29.88 -7.68
CA CYS A 107 -7.04 31.20 -7.87
C CYS A 107 -8.08 32.19 -8.43
N GLN A 108 -7.76 33.48 -8.45
CA GLN A 108 -8.70 34.51 -8.89
C GLN A 108 -9.18 34.29 -10.33
N SER A 109 -8.28 33.99 -11.26
CA SER A 109 -8.64 33.78 -12.67
C SER A 109 -9.58 32.58 -12.85
N ASP A 110 -9.37 31.51 -12.09
CA ASP A 110 -10.25 30.34 -12.14
C ASP A 110 -11.61 30.62 -11.53
N THR A 111 -11.67 31.43 -10.47
CA THR A 111 -12.94 31.86 -9.84
C THR A 111 -13.77 32.74 -10.77
N GLU A 112 -13.12 33.54 -11.63
CA GLU A 112 -13.79 34.36 -12.65
C GLU A 112 -14.26 33.51 -13.84
N ALA A 113 -13.54 32.43 -14.17
CA ALA A 113 -13.83 31.58 -15.33
C ALA A 113 -14.81 30.43 -15.04
N PHE A 114 -14.82 29.89 -13.82
CA PHE A 114 -15.57 28.69 -13.47
C PHE A 114 -16.52 28.91 -12.29
N SER A 115 -17.70 28.33 -12.40
CA SER A 115 -18.74 28.37 -11.36
C SER A 115 -18.41 27.54 -10.11
N SER A 116 -17.53 26.55 -10.21
CA SER A 116 -17.12 25.70 -9.09
C SER A 116 -15.79 24.99 -9.38
N PHE A 117 -15.16 24.46 -8.32
CA PHE A 117 -13.93 23.67 -8.44
C PHE A 117 -14.13 22.39 -9.27
N ALA A 118 -15.28 21.72 -9.10
CA ALA A 118 -15.65 20.56 -9.92
C ALA A 118 -15.78 20.93 -11.40
N HIS A 119 -16.42 22.07 -11.71
CA HIS A 119 -16.58 22.52 -13.09
C HIS A 119 -15.22 22.79 -13.76
N ALA A 120 -14.27 23.39 -13.04
CA ALA A 120 -12.91 23.60 -13.53
C ALA A 120 -12.19 22.27 -13.86
N GLN A 121 -12.22 21.31 -12.94
CA GLN A 121 -11.58 20.00 -13.12
C GLN A 121 -12.23 19.18 -14.24
N VAL A 122 -13.57 19.16 -14.30
CA VAL A 122 -14.32 18.46 -15.35
C VAL A 122 -14.02 19.05 -16.73
N THR A 123 -13.94 20.38 -16.84
CA THR A 123 -13.62 21.05 -18.11
C THR A 123 -12.27 20.59 -18.64
N VAL A 124 -11.23 20.64 -17.80
CA VAL A 124 -9.88 20.17 -18.18
C VAL A 124 -9.88 18.68 -18.49
N ALA A 125 -10.54 17.85 -17.69
CA ALA A 125 -10.57 16.41 -17.92
C ALA A 125 -11.26 16.03 -19.24
N ASN A 126 -12.39 16.67 -19.55
CA ASN A 126 -13.11 16.47 -20.80
C ASN A 126 -12.29 16.91 -22.01
N GLU A 127 -11.61 18.05 -21.92
CA GLU A 127 -10.74 18.54 -22.99
C GLU A 127 -9.57 17.59 -23.26
N ILE A 128 -8.91 17.13 -22.21
CA ILE A 128 -7.81 16.16 -22.33
C ILE A 128 -8.31 14.81 -22.87
N PHE A 129 -9.48 14.34 -22.43
CA PHE A 129 -10.08 13.11 -22.94
C PHE A 129 -10.34 13.18 -24.45
N HIS A 130 -10.93 14.27 -24.94
CA HIS A 130 -11.13 14.47 -26.38
C HIS A 130 -9.81 14.63 -27.13
N PHE A 131 -8.84 15.38 -26.58
CA PHE A 131 -7.53 15.56 -27.17
C PHE A 131 -6.80 14.23 -27.44
N LEU A 132 -6.90 13.29 -26.49
CA LEU A 132 -6.32 11.95 -26.59
C LEU A 132 -7.14 10.99 -27.48
N GLY A 133 -8.21 11.48 -28.11
CA GLY A 133 -9.06 10.68 -29.00
C GLY A 133 -9.98 9.71 -28.25
N GLU A 134 -10.46 10.11 -27.07
CA GLU A 134 -11.40 9.34 -26.25
C GLU A 134 -10.92 7.92 -25.95
N PRO A 135 -9.76 7.76 -25.27
CA PRO A 135 -9.15 6.46 -25.05
C PRO A 135 -10.09 5.50 -24.30
N PRO A 136 -9.99 4.18 -24.54
CA PRO A 136 -10.89 3.19 -23.93
C PRO A 136 -10.81 3.13 -22.40
N VAL A 137 -9.70 3.60 -21.83
CA VAL A 137 -9.49 3.77 -20.40
C VAL A 137 -8.98 5.18 -20.13
N PHE A 138 -9.85 6.01 -19.54
CA PHE A 138 -9.49 7.29 -18.96
C PHE A 138 -10.05 7.38 -17.55
N LEU A 139 -9.21 7.65 -16.55
CA LEU A 139 -9.61 7.71 -15.15
C LEU A 139 -9.55 9.15 -14.62
N PHE A 140 -10.49 9.48 -13.75
CA PHE A 140 -10.55 10.74 -13.05
C PHE A 140 -10.56 10.46 -11.55
N CYS A 141 -9.56 10.95 -10.81
CA CYS A 141 -9.57 10.92 -9.35
C CYS A 141 -10.13 12.24 -8.81
N PRO A 142 -11.34 12.23 -8.21
CA PRO A 142 -11.91 13.43 -7.62
C PRO A 142 -11.14 13.87 -6.37
N THR A 143 -11.31 15.12 -5.97
CA THR A 143 -10.85 15.63 -4.67
C THR A 143 -11.66 15.03 -3.53
N GLU A 144 -12.98 14.90 -3.69
CA GLU A 144 -13.83 14.11 -2.80
C GLU A 144 -13.86 12.63 -3.26
N TYR A 145 -12.81 11.86 -2.98
CA TYR A 145 -12.65 10.46 -3.44
C TYR A 145 -13.10 9.37 -2.45
N CYS A 146 -13.73 9.77 -1.35
CA CYS A 146 -14.32 8.84 -0.38
C CYS A 146 -15.48 9.50 0.37
N SER A 147 -16.38 8.70 0.94
CA SER A 147 -17.59 9.23 1.57
C SER A 147 -17.31 10.22 2.70
N SER A 148 -16.21 10.05 3.44
CA SER A 148 -15.87 10.98 4.53
C SER A 148 -15.31 12.34 4.08
N LEU A 149 -14.96 12.48 2.80
CA LEU A 149 -14.54 13.77 2.22
C LEU A 149 -15.73 14.53 1.63
N CYS A 150 -16.87 13.87 1.41
CA CYS A 150 -18.02 14.48 0.79
C CYS A 150 -18.79 15.40 1.73
N THR A 151 -19.05 16.63 1.28
CA THR A 151 -19.79 17.61 2.06
C THR A 151 -21.09 18.03 1.34
N PRO A 152 -22.28 17.96 1.99
CA PRO A 152 -22.53 17.47 3.35
C PRO A 152 -22.64 15.93 3.44
N SER A 153 -22.83 15.24 2.31
CA SER A 153 -22.87 13.77 2.20
C SER A 153 -22.63 13.37 0.75
N VAL A 154 -22.39 12.08 0.47
CA VAL A 154 -22.18 11.58 -0.91
C VAL A 154 -23.33 11.99 -1.84
N SER A 155 -24.58 11.66 -1.46
CA SER A 155 -25.75 11.91 -2.31
C SER A 155 -26.10 13.41 -2.50
N LYS A 156 -25.52 14.32 -1.72
CA LYS A 156 -25.84 15.76 -1.71
C LYS A 156 -24.63 16.65 -1.96
N SER A 157 -23.47 16.07 -2.26
CA SER A 157 -22.25 16.83 -2.56
C SER A 157 -22.45 17.58 -3.87
N PRO A 158 -22.43 18.94 -3.87
CA PRO A 158 -22.48 19.71 -5.11
C PRO A 158 -21.31 19.37 -6.03
N TYR A 159 -20.14 19.07 -5.44
CA TYR A 159 -18.93 18.70 -6.16
C TYR A 159 -19.12 17.38 -6.93
N LEU A 160 -19.64 16.32 -6.27
CA LEU A 160 -19.92 15.05 -6.96
C LEU A 160 -21.10 15.13 -7.93
N LEU A 161 -22.11 15.95 -7.65
CA LEU A 161 -23.23 16.18 -8.57
C LEU A 161 -22.74 16.77 -9.89
N THR A 162 -21.88 17.79 -9.85
CA THR A 162 -21.24 18.36 -11.04
C THR A 162 -20.40 17.32 -11.79
N ILE A 163 -19.60 16.50 -11.09
CA ILE A 163 -18.83 15.41 -11.75
C ILE A 163 -19.76 14.37 -12.39
N GLY A 164 -20.86 14.01 -11.74
CA GLY A 164 -21.83 13.06 -12.30
C GLY A 164 -22.53 13.61 -13.53
N GLU A 165 -22.84 14.91 -13.54
CA GLU A 165 -23.56 15.62 -14.61
C GLU A 165 -22.67 15.91 -15.81
N ASP A 166 -21.50 16.49 -15.59
CA ASP A 166 -20.73 17.20 -16.61
C ASP A 166 -19.52 16.41 -17.11
N LEU A 167 -19.00 15.45 -16.33
CA LEU A 167 -17.88 14.61 -16.77
C LEU A 167 -18.35 13.64 -17.85
N LEU A 168 -17.61 13.56 -18.95
CA LEU A 168 -17.99 12.73 -20.10
C LEU A 168 -18.15 11.26 -19.70
N PRO A 169 -19.18 10.55 -20.23
CA PRO A 169 -19.53 9.20 -19.79
C PRO A 169 -18.45 8.14 -20.08
N GLY A 170 -17.51 8.41 -20.99
CA GLY A 170 -16.35 7.56 -21.25
C GLY A 170 -15.27 7.59 -20.15
N ILE A 171 -15.32 8.59 -19.27
CA ILE A 171 -14.36 8.78 -18.18
C ILE A 171 -14.83 8.02 -16.94
N SER A 172 -13.98 7.13 -16.44
CA SER A 172 -14.24 6.37 -15.21
C SER A 172 -13.81 7.19 -13.99
N VAL A 173 -14.61 7.17 -12.93
CA VAL A 173 -14.33 7.94 -11.71
C VAL A 173 -13.79 7.00 -10.62
N ILE A 174 -12.65 7.37 -10.05
CA ILE A 174 -12.00 6.66 -8.96
C ILE A 174 -12.73 6.90 -7.63
N TRP A 175 -12.83 5.86 -6.79
CA TRP A 175 -13.43 5.90 -5.47
C TRP A 175 -12.71 4.97 -4.49
N THR A 176 -12.51 5.38 -3.25
CA THR A 176 -11.80 4.55 -2.23
C THR A 176 -12.73 3.90 -1.19
N GLY A 177 -14.02 4.22 -1.26
CA GLY A 177 -15.06 3.70 -0.37
C GLY A 177 -15.52 4.72 0.69
N ASN A 178 -15.88 4.22 1.88
CA ASN A 178 -16.41 5.07 2.96
C ASN A 178 -15.34 5.96 3.60
N LYS A 179 -14.08 5.52 3.52
CA LYS A 179 -12.88 6.17 4.05
C LYS A 179 -11.76 6.02 3.03
N VAL A 180 -10.71 6.82 3.17
CA VAL A 180 -9.45 6.66 2.42
C VAL A 180 -8.96 5.20 2.49
N ILE A 181 -8.97 4.62 3.69
CA ILE A 181 -8.68 3.21 3.94
C ILE A 181 -9.96 2.53 4.44
N SER A 182 -10.75 1.99 3.53
CA SER A 182 -12.02 1.36 3.87
C SER A 182 -11.82 -0.04 4.46
N ARG A 183 -12.35 -0.28 5.68
CA ARG A 183 -12.36 -1.63 6.29
C ARG A 183 -13.17 -2.62 5.46
N GLU A 184 -14.35 -2.21 5.03
CA GLU A 184 -15.27 -3.00 4.21
C GLU A 184 -15.91 -2.11 3.14
N LEU A 185 -16.28 -2.71 2.01
CA LEU A 185 -17.10 -2.10 0.97
C LEU A 185 -18.41 -2.89 0.86
N SER A 186 -19.52 -2.20 0.69
CA SER A 186 -20.84 -2.82 0.55
C SER A 186 -21.51 -2.41 -0.76
N PRO A 187 -22.33 -3.28 -1.39
CA PRO A 187 -23.10 -2.91 -2.57
C PRO A 187 -23.99 -1.68 -2.36
N GLU A 188 -24.52 -1.49 -1.15
CA GLU A 188 -25.40 -0.37 -0.81
C GLU A 188 -24.65 0.96 -0.84
N SER A 189 -23.45 1.04 -0.26
CA SER A 189 -22.65 2.27 -0.30
C SER A 189 -22.19 2.60 -1.72
N LEU A 190 -21.88 1.58 -2.54
CA LEU A 190 -21.53 1.79 -3.94
C LEU A 190 -22.73 2.20 -4.81
N ALA A 191 -23.94 1.73 -4.49
CA ALA A 191 -25.14 2.15 -5.20
C ALA A 191 -25.43 3.65 -4.99
N GLU A 192 -25.21 4.17 -3.78
CA GLU A 192 -25.30 5.61 -3.50
C GLU A 192 -24.29 6.41 -4.35
N VAL A 193 -23.04 5.95 -4.38
CA VAL A 193 -21.96 6.56 -5.17
C VAL A 193 -22.25 6.52 -6.67
N GLN A 194 -22.70 5.37 -7.19
CA GLN A 194 -23.08 5.22 -8.58
C GLN A 194 -24.25 6.15 -8.95
N SER A 195 -25.21 6.35 -8.04
CA SER A 195 -26.34 7.25 -8.27
C SER A 195 -25.90 8.71 -8.44
N VAL A 196 -24.95 9.19 -7.62
CA VAL A 196 -24.48 10.58 -7.74
C VAL A 196 -23.52 10.75 -8.92
N LEU A 197 -22.60 9.79 -9.14
CA LEU A 197 -21.63 9.83 -10.24
C LEU A 197 -22.22 9.48 -11.60
N ARG A 198 -23.43 8.93 -11.63
CA ARG A 198 -24.14 8.44 -12.84
C ARG A 198 -23.36 7.38 -13.65
N ARG A 199 -22.44 6.68 -12.98
CA ARG A 199 -21.63 5.59 -13.55
C ARG A 199 -21.08 4.69 -12.44
N PRO A 200 -20.85 3.39 -12.70
CA PRO A 200 -20.17 2.53 -11.73
C PRO A 200 -18.77 3.09 -11.41
N PRO A 201 -18.40 3.22 -10.13
CA PRO A 201 -17.08 3.70 -9.76
C PRO A 201 -16.00 2.67 -10.08
N LEU A 202 -14.77 3.13 -10.29
CA LEU A 202 -13.58 2.30 -10.22
C LEU A 202 -13.00 2.39 -8.80
N ILE A 203 -12.82 1.26 -8.14
CA ILE A 203 -12.24 1.25 -6.79
C ILE A 203 -10.74 1.45 -6.88
N TRP A 204 -10.23 2.43 -6.14
CA TRP A 204 -8.83 2.54 -5.76
C TRP A 204 -8.73 2.09 -4.30
N ASP A 205 -8.27 0.87 -4.09
CA ASP A 205 -8.30 0.22 -2.80
C ASP A 205 -7.01 0.45 -2.02
N ASN A 206 -7.09 1.12 -0.88
CA ASN A 206 -5.94 1.37 -0.01
C ASN A 206 -5.85 0.38 1.16
N LEU A 207 -6.52 -0.79 1.11
CA LEU A 207 -6.48 -1.79 2.19
C LEU A 207 -5.05 -2.20 2.60
N HIS A 208 -4.09 -2.11 1.69
CA HIS A 208 -2.69 -2.47 1.93
C HIS A 208 -1.72 -1.30 1.76
N ALA A 209 -2.20 -0.07 1.56
CA ALA A 209 -1.35 1.11 1.54
C ALA A 209 -0.72 1.31 2.93
N ASN A 210 0.54 1.72 3.01
CA ASN A 210 1.24 1.96 4.29
C ASN A 210 2.07 3.25 4.31
N ASP A 211 2.00 4.08 3.26
CA ASP A 211 2.70 5.35 3.15
C ASP A 211 2.32 6.38 4.24
N TYR A 212 1.15 6.20 4.87
CA TYR A 212 0.67 7.04 5.97
C TYR A 212 1.29 6.71 7.35
N ASP A 213 1.98 5.57 7.51
CA ASP A 213 2.62 5.20 8.78
C ASP A 213 3.83 4.28 8.53
N SER A 214 5.03 4.84 8.68
CA SER A 214 6.30 4.15 8.45
C SER A 214 6.56 2.96 9.37
N ARG A 215 5.76 2.76 10.43
CA ARG A 215 5.86 1.59 11.33
C ARG A 215 4.94 0.45 10.91
N ARG A 216 4.15 0.62 9.85
CA ARG A 216 3.17 -0.38 9.40
C ARG A 216 3.56 -0.99 8.06
N VAL A 217 3.26 -2.28 7.94
CA VAL A 217 3.29 -3.07 6.71
C VAL A 217 2.18 -4.10 6.80
N PHE A 218 1.57 -4.44 5.66
CA PHE A 218 0.38 -5.27 5.58
C PHE A 218 0.61 -6.48 4.68
N LEU A 219 0.77 -7.64 5.31
CA LEU A 219 1.02 -8.94 4.66
C LEU A 219 -0.22 -9.84 4.68
N GLY A 220 -1.33 -9.37 5.27
CA GLY A 220 -2.59 -10.10 5.33
C GLY A 220 -3.30 -10.22 3.97
N PRO A 221 -4.31 -11.09 3.87
CA PRO A 221 -5.05 -11.31 2.62
C PRO A 221 -5.97 -10.12 2.29
N PHE A 222 -6.24 -9.90 0.99
CA PHE A 222 -7.31 -9.03 0.53
C PHE A 222 -8.66 -9.47 1.13
N LYS A 223 -9.37 -8.54 1.79
CA LYS A 223 -10.52 -8.83 2.66
C LYS A 223 -11.52 -7.67 2.70
N GLY A 224 -12.77 -7.96 3.04
CA GLY A 224 -13.81 -6.96 3.27
C GLY A 224 -14.51 -6.45 2.01
N ARG A 225 -14.27 -7.11 0.87
CA ARG A 225 -14.94 -6.85 -0.42
C ARG A 225 -15.68 -8.14 -0.79
N PRO A 226 -17.02 -8.18 -0.67
CA PRO A 226 -17.77 -9.41 -0.94
C PRO A 226 -17.75 -9.76 -2.44
N PRO A 227 -17.81 -11.04 -2.84
CA PRO A 227 -17.70 -11.43 -4.26
C PRO A 227 -18.70 -10.75 -5.21
N GLY A 228 -19.90 -10.41 -4.72
CA GLY A 228 -20.93 -9.71 -5.51
C GLY A 228 -20.57 -8.26 -5.85
N LEU A 229 -19.58 -7.66 -5.18
CA LEU A 229 -19.20 -6.26 -5.35
C LEU A 229 -18.74 -5.97 -6.79
N ARG A 230 -18.07 -6.92 -7.44
CA ARG A 230 -17.53 -6.77 -8.81
C ARG A 230 -18.59 -6.38 -9.84
N ALA A 231 -19.85 -6.80 -9.65
CA ALA A 231 -20.94 -6.45 -10.57
C ALA A 231 -21.35 -4.97 -10.52
N HIS A 232 -20.94 -4.24 -9.47
CA HIS A 232 -21.25 -2.82 -9.25
C HIS A 232 -20.07 -1.90 -9.58
N LEU A 233 -18.96 -2.45 -10.08
CA LEU A 233 -17.71 -1.73 -10.28
C LEU A 233 -17.32 -1.67 -11.75
N ARG A 234 -16.70 -0.55 -12.13
CA ARG A 234 -15.98 -0.44 -13.40
C ARG A 234 -14.67 -1.23 -13.36
N GLY A 235 -14.04 -1.29 -12.21
CA GLY A 235 -12.78 -2.00 -11.96
C GLY A 235 -12.34 -1.85 -10.51
N LEU A 236 -11.27 -2.55 -10.14
CA LEU A 236 -10.61 -2.41 -8.85
C LEU A 236 -9.09 -2.39 -9.06
N LEU A 237 -8.46 -1.33 -8.58
CA LEU A 237 -7.01 -1.15 -8.51
C LEU A 237 -6.61 -1.21 -7.04
N LEU A 238 -5.56 -1.95 -6.72
CA LEU A 238 -4.99 -1.99 -5.37
C LEU A 238 -3.80 -1.04 -5.31
N ASN A 239 -3.82 -0.12 -4.35
CA ASN A 239 -2.66 0.65 -3.91
C ASN A 239 -2.05 -0.07 -2.70
N PRO A 240 -0.92 -0.78 -2.89
CA PRO A 240 -0.42 -1.71 -1.89
C PRO A 240 0.68 -1.06 -1.03
N ASN A 241 1.49 -1.86 -0.33
CA ASN A 241 2.60 -1.34 0.48
C ASN A 241 3.66 -0.68 -0.43
N CYS A 242 4.43 0.25 0.13
CA CYS A 242 5.62 0.82 -0.52
C CYS A 242 6.66 -0.26 -0.83
N GLU A 243 6.83 -1.23 0.09
CA GLU A 243 7.79 -2.32 -0.02
C GLU A 243 7.31 -3.37 -1.02
N PHE A 244 8.09 -3.59 -2.08
CA PHE A 244 7.68 -4.42 -3.21
C PHE A 244 7.41 -5.88 -2.82
N GLU A 245 8.28 -6.49 -2.02
CA GLU A 245 8.15 -7.89 -1.60
C GLU A 245 7.03 -8.11 -0.58
N ALA A 246 6.60 -7.06 0.13
CA ALA A 246 5.44 -7.11 1.03
C ALA A 246 4.11 -7.30 0.28
N ASN A 247 4.10 -7.06 -1.03
CA ASN A 247 2.89 -7.05 -1.85
C ASN A 247 2.50 -8.40 -2.46
N PHE A 248 3.27 -9.47 -2.19
CA PHE A 248 2.97 -10.79 -2.73
C PHE A 248 1.57 -11.30 -2.31
N ILE A 249 1.31 -11.40 -1.00
CA ILE A 249 0.01 -11.89 -0.51
C ILE A 249 -1.14 -10.94 -0.90
N PRO A 250 -1.02 -9.60 -0.72
CA PRO A 250 -2.06 -8.66 -1.15
C PRO A 250 -2.50 -8.87 -2.61
N LEU A 251 -1.56 -8.87 -3.55
CA LEU A 251 -1.86 -9.00 -4.98
C LEU A 251 -2.31 -10.42 -5.37
N HIS A 252 -1.67 -11.45 -4.81
CA HIS A 252 -2.04 -12.84 -5.09
C HIS A 252 -3.46 -13.16 -4.62
N THR A 253 -3.87 -12.65 -3.44
CA THR A 253 -5.21 -12.88 -2.90
C THR A 253 -6.28 -12.06 -3.63
N LEU A 254 -5.95 -10.86 -4.12
CA LEU A 254 -6.81 -10.09 -5.01
C LEU A 254 -7.09 -10.85 -6.33
N GLY A 255 -6.04 -11.35 -6.99
CA GLY A 255 -6.18 -12.07 -8.26
C GLY A 255 -6.97 -13.38 -8.16
N LYS A 256 -7.00 -14.00 -6.97
CA LYS A 256 -7.60 -15.32 -6.73
C LYS A 256 -8.87 -15.32 -5.88
N GLU A 257 -9.59 -14.20 -5.78
CA GLU A 257 -10.72 -13.92 -4.88
C GLU A 257 -11.87 -15.00 -4.81
N HIS A 258 -11.78 -16.14 -5.50
CA HIS A 258 -12.84 -17.12 -5.73
C HIS A 258 -12.49 -18.61 -5.41
N SER A 259 -11.38 -18.97 -4.74
CA SER A 259 -11.12 -20.40 -4.42
C SER A 259 -10.42 -20.69 -3.08
N ALA A 260 -11.08 -21.45 -2.19
CA ALA A 260 -10.59 -22.07 -0.94
C ALA A 260 -9.80 -21.09 -0.01
N PRO A 261 -9.18 -21.47 1.14
CA PRO A 261 -8.66 -20.45 2.07
C PRO A 261 -7.51 -19.67 1.44
N LEU A 262 -7.83 -18.48 0.90
CA LEU A 262 -6.98 -17.63 0.05
C LEU A 262 -5.59 -17.42 0.64
N LEU A 263 -5.53 -17.23 1.95
CA LEU A 263 -4.29 -17.03 2.68
C LEU A 263 -3.38 -18.27 2.64
N SER A 264 -3.92 -19.48 2.80
CA SER A 264 -3.10 -20.70 2.79
C SER A 264 -2.46 -20.94 1.42
N ALA A 265 -3.22 -20.74 0.34
CA ALA A 265 -2.70 -20.85 -1.01
C ALA A 265 -1.66 -19.76 -1.33
N ALA A 266 -1.89 -18.52 -0.88
CA ALA A 266 -0.94 -17.42 -1.04
C ALA A 266 0.36 -17.67 -0.27
N LEU A 267 0.28 -18.16 0.97
CA LEU A 267 1.44 -18.53 1.78
C LEU A 267 2.28 -19.60 1.10
N GLN A 268 1.66 -20.68 0.60
CA GLN A 268 2.37 -21.76 -0.10
C GLN A 268 3.05 -21.25 -1.38
N ALA A 269 2.41 -20.37 -2.14
CA ALA A 269 2.99 -19.77 -3.32
C ALA A 269 4.17 -18.85 -2.97
N TRP A 270 4.02 -18.01 -1.95
CA TRP A 270 5.07 -17.09 -1.52
C TRP A 270 6.29 -17.84 -1.00
N MET A 271 6.09 -18.87 -0.18
CA MET A 271 7.17 -19.71 0.32
C MET A 271 8.02 -20.33 -0.80
N LYS A 272 7.40 -20.76 -1.90
CA LYS A 272 8.13 -21.26 -3.07
C LYS A 272 9.02 -20.18 -3.66
N GLU A 273 8.54 -18.95 -3.77
CA GLU A 273 9.33 -17.83 -4.28
C GLU A 273 10.44 -17.40 -3.31
N LEU A 274 10.14 -17.34 -2.01
CA LEU A 274 11.12 -17.03 -0.95
C LEU A 274 12.23 -18.08 -0.82
N SER A 275 12.00 -19.30 -1.31
CA SER A 275 13.01 -20.37 -1.33
C SER A 275 14.02 -20.24 -2.47
N LEU A 276 13.75 -19.36 -3.45
CA LEU A 276 14.65 -19.08 -4.56
C LEU A 276 15.57 -17.91 -4.21
N PRO A 277 16.88 -18.00 -4.54
CA PRO A 277 17.74 -16.81 -4.52
C PRO A 277 17.15 -15.75 -5.46
N LEU A 278 17.39 -14.47 -5.15
CA LEU A 278 17.21 -13.38 -6.10
C LEU A 278 17.88 -13.78 -7.43
N GLN A 279 17.08 -14.05 -8.46
CA GLN A 279 17.56 -14.26 -9.82
C GLN A 279 17.79 -12.87 -10.42
N PRO A 280 19.04 -12.41 -10.62
CA PRO A 280 19.28 -11.22 -11.40
C PRO A 280 18.76 -11.52 -12.80
N GLY A 281 17.75 -10.79 -13.26
CA GLY A 281 16.96 -11.08 -14.46
C GLY A 281 17.70 -11.78 -15.59
N THR A 282 17.58 -13.11 -15.65
CA THR A 282 17.86 -13.91 -16.85
C THR A 282 16.52 -14.30 -17.45
N VAL A 283 15.95 -13.39 -18.24
CA VAL A 283 15.17 -13.85 -19.39
C VAL A 283 16.19 -14.48 -20.33
N SER A 284 15.96 -15.75 -20.67
CA SER A 284 16.81 -16.55 -21.57
C SER A 284 17.28 -15.75 -22.79
N ARG A 285 18.53 -15.31 -22.76
CA ARG A 285 19.33 -15.06 -23.97
C ARG A 285 20.51 -16.01 -23.87
N SER A 286 20.49 -17.03 -24.71
CA SER A 286 21.63 -17.91 -24.96
C SER A 286 22.82 -17.09 -25.44
N PHE A 287 23.70 -16.70 -24.53
CA PHE A 287 25.05 -16.26 -24.85
C PHE A 287 26.03 -16.97 -23.92
N SER A 288 26.75 -17.91 -24.51
CA SER A 288 27.89 -18.60 -23.93
C SER A 288 29.03 -17.62 -23.70
N HIS A 289 29.32 -17.31 -22.43
CA HIS A 289 30.69 -17.00 -22.01
C HIS A 289 30.86 -17.30 -20.52
N GLU A 290 31.69 -18.31 -20.25
CA GLU A 290 32.19 -18.64 -18.92
C GLU A 290 32.97 -17.47 -18.32
N LYS A 291 32.56 -17.01 -17.14
CA LYS A 291 33.46 -16.37 -16.18
C LYS A 291 33.18 -16.91 -14.78
N THR A 292 34.24 -17.48 -14.20
CA THR A 292 34.34 -18.01 -12.83
C THR A 292 33.89 -17.01 -11.76
N PRO A 293 33.13 -17.44 -10.73
CA PRO A 293 32.69 -16.53 -9.67
C PRO A 293 33.79 -16.34 -8.61
N ARG A 294 34.08 -15.06 -8.31
CA ARG A 294 34.86 -14.66 -7.13
C ARG A 294 34.03 -14.90 -5.87
N ARG A 295 34.58 -15.66 -4.92
CA ARG A 295 34.05 -15.90 -3.57
C ARG A 295 34.08 -14.62 -2.73
N GLY A 296 32.98 -14.35 -2.03
CA GLY A 296 32.96 -13.47 -0.86
C GLY A 296 31.78 -12.50 -0.79
N LEU A 297 30.57 -12.99 -0.51
CA LEU A 297 29.46 -12.23 0.09
C LEU A 297 28.59 -13.20 0.87
N CYS A 298 28.18 -12.83 2.10
CA CYS A 298 27.40 -13.66 3.01
C CYS A 298 26.11 -14.15 2.33
N SER A 299 26.11 -15.39 1.85
CA SER A 299 24.94 -16.05 1.29
C SER A 299 24.05 -16.48 2.45
N GLY A 300 22.88 -15.86 2.61
CA GLY A 300 21.83 -16.43 3.45
C GLY A 300 21.58 -17.88 3.02
N SER A 301 21.59 -18.82 3.96
CA SER A 301 21.71 -20.25 3.65
C SER A 301 20.44 -21.05 3.86
N VAL A 302 19.37 -20.47 4.43
CA VAL A 302 18.16 -21.21 4.83
C VAL A 302 16.88 -20.46 4.41
N PRO A 303 15.94 -21.11 3.70
CA PRO A 303 14.60 -20.59 3.47
C PRO A 303 13.79 -20.44 4.77
N LEU A 304 12.84 -19.51 4.81
CA LEU A 304 11.90 -19.40 5.92
C LEU A 304 10.98 -20.64 5.98
N SER A 305 10.74 -21.16 7.18
CA SER A 305 9.79 -22.25 7.41
C SER A 305 8.34 -21.76 7.29
N GLU A 306 7.38 -22.68 7.10
CA GLU A 306 5.95 -22.31 7.03
C GLU A 306 5.49 -21.60 8.31
N ALA A 307 5.91 -22.10 9.47
CA ALA A 307 5.58 -21.50 10.76
C ALA A 307 6.12 -20.06 10.87
N GLN A 308 7.34 -19.81 10.37
CA GLN A 308 7.94 -18.48 10.35
C GLN A 308 7.18 -17.52 9.44
N VAL A 309 6.81 -17.95 8.22
CA VAL A 309 6.03 -17.09 7.31
C VAL A 309 4.63 -16.81 7.88
N ARG A 310 3.97 -17.81 8.47
CA ARG A 310 2.67 -17.63 9.15
C ARG A 310 2.76 -16.68 10.34
N LEU A 311 3.83 -16.79 11.13
CA LEU A 311 4.10 -15.87 12.24
C LEU A 311 4.30 -14.44 11.71
N LEU A 312 5.15 -14.25 10.70
CA LEU A 312 5.40 -12.95 10.07
C LEU A 312 4.10 -12.28 9.60
N VAL A 313 3.28 -13.00 8.83
CA VAL A 313 1.99 -12.50 8.33
C VAL A 313 1.01 -12.23 9.46
N GLY A 314 1.02 -13.08 10.49
CA GLY A 314 0.18 -12.91 11.67
C GLY A 314 0.53 -11.68 12.51
N LEU A 315 1.79 -11.26 12.50
CA LEU A 315 2.27 -10.05 13.18
C LEU A 315 1.93 -8.78 12.40
N TYR A 316 2.02 -8.84 11.07
CA TYR A 316 1.79 -7.71 10.14
C TYR A 316 0.62 -7.99 9.22
N TYR A 317 -0.61 -7.87 9.74
CA TYR A 317 -1.79 -8.41 9.08
C TYR A 317 -2.55 -7.38 8.23
N LEU A 318 -3.53 -6.66 8.79
CA LEU A 318 -4.36 -5.68 8.08
C LEU A 318 -4.46 -4.36 8.85
N PRO A 319 -4.90 -3.25 8.22
CA PRO A 319 -5.00 -1.95 8.88
C PRO A 319 -5.92 -1.93 10.11
N HIS A 320 -6.97 -2.75 10.10
CA HIS A 320 -8.02 -2.76 11.11
C HIS A 320 -8.10 -4.08 11.91
N GLU A 321 -7.14 -4.98 11.71
CA GLU A 321 -7.18 -6.32 12.30
C GLU A 321 -5.75 -6.86 12.45
N HIS A 322 -5.42 -7.34 13.66
CA HIS A 322 -4.20 -8.11 13.90
C HIS A 322 -4.42 -9.58 13.53
N GLY A 323 -3.37 -10.27 13.08
CA GLY A 323 -3.43 -11.71 12.90
C GLY A 323 -3.37 -12.44 14.26
N PRO A 324 -3.69 -13.75 14.30
CA PRO A 324 -3.77 -14.50 15.56
C PRO A 324 -2.52 -14.42 16.47
N PRO A 325 -1.27 -14.51 15.95
CA PRO A 325 -0.08 -14.36 16.78
C PRO A 325 0.02 -13.00 17.50
N ALA A 326 -0.26 -11.89 16.79
CA ALA A 326 -0.26 -10.56 17.39
C ALA A 326 -1.40 -10.37 18.40
N GLN A 327 -2.60 -10.90 18.11
CA GLN A 327 -3.72 -10.88 19.06
C GLN A 327 -3.37 -11.60 20.36
N ASN A 328 -2.79 -12.81 20.28
CA ASN A 328 -2.39 -13.59 21.45
C ASN A 328 -1.33 -12.84 22.29
N LEU A 329 -0.29 -12.29 21.64
CA LEU A 329 0.74 -11.48 22.32
C LEU A 329 0.13 -10.30 23.09
N LEU A 330 -0.75 -9.54 22.44
CA LEU A 330 -1.40 -8.37 23.05
C LEU A 330 -2.35 -8.76 24.19
N GLN A 331 -3.12 -9.83 24.01
CA GLN A 331 -4.05 -10.34 25.02
C GLN A 331 -3.31 -10.83 26.26
N ASP A 332 -2.27 -11.65 26.10
CA ASP A 332 -1.48 -12.16 27.21
C ASP A 332 -0.74 -11.01 27.92
N LEU A 333 -0.09 -10.08 27.18
CA LEU A 333 0.59 -8.93 27.79
C LEU A 333 -0.37 -8.06 28.61
N THR A 334 -1.53 -7.73 28.04
CA THR A 334 -2.56 -6.92 28.71
C THR A 334 -3.06 -7.62 29.97
N TRP A 335 -3.35 -8.92 29.88
CA TRP A 335 -3.83 -9.70 31.01
C TRP A 335 -2.76 -9.83 32.10
N LEU A 336 -1.52 -10.12 31.75
CA LEU A 336 -0.40 -10.27 32.69
C LEU A 336 -0.13 -8.97 33.45
N LYS A 337 -0.19 -7.82 32.76
CA LYS A 337 -0.06 -6.50 33.37
C LYS A 337 -1.20 -6.20 34.34
N ALA A 338 -2.45 -6.50 33.96
CA ALA A 338 -3.62 -6.27 34.80
C ALA A 338 -3.65 -7.19 36.05
N ASN A 339 -3.09 -8.39 35.94
CA ASN A 339 -3.08 -9.41 37.00
C ASN A 339 -1.69 -9.57 37.66
N CYS A 340 -0.85 -8.53 37.62
CA CYS A 340 0.51 -8.57 38.17
C CYS A 340 0.59 -8.74 39.70
N HIS A 341 -0.55 -8.68 40.40
CA HIS A 341 -0.66 -8.98 41.83
C HIS A 341 -0.86 -10.50 42.10
N CYS A 342 -1.16 -11.30 41.07
CA CYS A 342 -1.44 -12.74 41.16
C CYS A 342 -0.30 -13.60 40.58
N VAL A 343 0.95 -13.11 40.62
CA VAL A 343 2.12 -13.78 40.01
C VAL A 343 2.42 -15.19 40.56
N SER A 344 1.93 -15.49 41.76
CA SER A 344 2.06 -16.80 42.41
C SER A 344 1.03 -17.84 41.92
N VAL A 345 -0.01 -17.40 41.20
CA VAL A 345 -1.08 -18.25 40.67
C VAL A 345 -0.63 -18.99 39.41
N GLU A 346 -1.00 -20.27 39.30
CA GLU A 346 -0.67 -21.14 38.16
C GLU A 346 -1.06 -20.52 36.80
N GLU A 347 -2.28 -19.97 36.69
CA GLU A 347 -2.72 -19.32 35.45
C GLU A 347 -1.79 -18.17 35.04
N TRP A 348 -1.32 -17.35 35.99
CA TRP A 348 -0.40 -16.26 35.66
C TRP A 348 0.91 -16.80 35.11
N ARG A 349 1.47 -17.85 35.75
CA ARG A 349 2.72 -18.49 35.32
C ARG A 349 2.60 -19.13 33.94
N ASP A 350 1.48 -19.80 33.67
CA ASP A 350 1.22 -20.42 32.37
C ASP A 350 1.09 -19.39 31.26
N ARG A 351 0.32 -18.32 31.49
CA ARG A 351 0.20 -17.20 30.53
C ARG A 351 1.53 -16.50 30.31
N ALA A 352 2.32 -16.29 31.37
CA ALA A 352 3.65 -15.72 31.27
C ALA A 352 4.56 -16.63 30.44
N GLY A 353 4.57 -17.94 30.71
CA GLY A 353 5.31 -18.92 29.91
C GLY A 353 4.97 -18.86 28.42
N ARG A 354 3.68 -18.80 28.07
CA ARG A 354 3.22 -18.64 26.68
C ARG A 354 3.68 -17.32 26.05
N PHE A 355 3.60 -16.21 26.79
CA PHE A 355 4.05 -14.90 26.32
C PHE A 355 5.56 -14.88 26.07
N LEU A 356 6.37 -15.39 27.01
CA LEU A 356 7.82 -15.45 26.90
C LEU A 356 8.26 -16.32 25.71
N ALA A 357 7.59 -17.46 25.49
CA ALA A 357 7.84 -18.32 24.33
C ALA A 357 7.50 -17.61 23.01
N ALA A 358 6.37 -16.88 22.95
CA ALA A 358 6.02 -16.09 21.78
C ALA A 358 7.04 -14.97 21.49
N CYS A 359 7.61 -14.33 22.52
CA CYS A 359 8.71 -13.38 22.33
C CYS A 359 9.97 -14.06 21.73
N ASP A 360 10.29 -15.27 22.17
CA ASP A 360 11.41 -16.05 21.63
C ASP A 360 11.17 -16.46 20.17
N ASP A 361 9.94 -16.84 19.82
CA ASP A 361 9.56 -17.13 18.43
C ASP A 361 9.76 -15.91 17.51
N VAL A 362 9.45 -14.69 17.98
CA VAL A 362 9.72 -13.46 17.20
C VAL A 362 11.23 -13.18 17.09
N ALA A 363 12.02 -13.42 18.12
CA ALA A 363 13.48 -13.29 18.06
C ALA A 363 14.12 -14.30 17.10
N LEU A 364 13.60 -15.53 17.06
CA LEU A 364 13.99 -16.56 16.10
C LEU A 364 13.56 -16.19 14.68
N LEU A 365 12.35 -15.66 14.50
CA LEU A 365 11.88 -15.16 13.21
C LEU A 365 12.79 -14.04 12.67
N HIS A 366 13.13 -13.06 13.50
CA HIS A 366 14.08 -12.01 13.14
C HIS A 366 15.41 -12.60 12.63
N SER A 367 15.97 -13.55 13.39
CA SER A 367 17.23 -14.21 13.03
C SER A 367 17.10 -14.99 11.71
N ALA A 368 15.96 -15.63 11.47
CA ALA A 368 15.68 -16.36 10.24
C ALA A 368 15.56 -15.41 9.03
N VAL A 369 14.87 -14.27 9.18
CA VAL A 369 14.75 -13.26 8.13
C VAL A 369 16.12 -12.66 7.76
N VAL A 370 16.94 -12.31 8.77
CA VAL A 370 18.31 -11.80 8.57
C VAL A 370 19.21 -12.80 7.83
N ASN A 371 19.04 -14.09 8.09
CA ASN A 371 19.83 -15.16 7.45
C ASN A 371 19.15 -15.78 6.21
N SER A 372 18.02 -15.23 5.79
CA SER A 372 17.24 -15.78 4.68
C SER A 372 17.95 -15.64 3.33
N ILE A 373 17.65 -16.58 2.43
CA ILE A 373 18.20 -16.61 1.07
C ILE A 373 17.67 -15.47 0.19
N ASN A 374 16.43 -15.02 0.42
CA ASN A 374 15.82 -13.91 -0.29
C ASN A 374 16.18 -12.57 0.38
N ARG A 375 17.21 -11.90 -0.15
CA ARG A 375 17.69 -10.63 0.39
C ARG A 375 16.75 -9.45 0.13
N ALA A 376 15.92 -9.49 -0.92
CA ALA A 376 14.95 -8.44 -1.21
C ALA A 376 13.89 -8.39 -0.12
N LEU A 377 13.34 -9.56 0.27
CA LEU A 377 12.42 -9.65 1.39
C LEU A 377 13.05 -9.10 2.68
N LEU A 378 14.32 -9.44 2.95
CA LEU A 378 15.00 -8.90 4.11
C LEU A 378 15.02 -7.38 4.07
N TYR A 379 15.48 -6.75 2.98
CA TYR A 379 15.62 -5.30 2.93
C TYR A 379 14.28 -4.58 3.12
N ASP A 380 13.22 -5.13 2.51
CA ASP A 380 11.86 -4.61 2.63
C ASP A 380 11.29 -4.75 4.05
N ILE A 381 11.49 -5.90 4.71
CA ILE A 381 10.83 -6.20 5.99
C ILE A 381 11.69 -5.88 7.22
N TYR A 382 13.00 -5.71 7.06
CA TYR A 382 13.94 -5.54 8.17
C TYR A 382 13.56 -4.44 9.17
N PRO A 383 13.19 -3.20 8.75
CA PRO A 383 12.85 -2.14 9.69
C PRO A 383 11.72 -2.53 10.65
N TYR A 384 10.69 -3.19 10.12
CA TYR A 384 9.52 -3.61 10.89
C TYR A 384 9.86 -4.70 11.90
N ILE A 385 10.50 -5.78 11.44
CA ILE A 385 10.77 -6.94 12.30
C ILE A 385 11.83 -6.64 13.35
N TRP A 386 12.83 -5.81 13.02
CA TRP A 386 13.81 -5.32 13.97
C TRP A 386 13.14 -4.52 15.09
N ASP A 387 12.26 -3.58 14.73
CA ASP A 387 11.56 -2.74 15.70
C ASP A 387 10.71 -3.58 16.67
N LEU A 388 9.88 -4.48 16.13
CA LEU A 388 9.01 -5.35 16.92
C LEU A 388 9.82 -6.28 17.84
N ARG A 389 10.88 -6.91 17.32
CA ARG A 389 11.78 -7.77 18.11
C ARG A 389 12.35 -7.03 19.31
N ASN A 390 12.82 -5.79 19.13
CA ASN A 390 13.36 -5.01 20.23
C ASN A 390 12.28 -4.55 21.23
N THR A 391 11.08 -4.19 20.75
CA THR A 391 9.95 -3.89 21.65
C THR A 391 9.60 -5.10 22.51
N LEU A 392 9.54 -6.29 21.91
CA LEU A 392 9.19 -7.51 22.61
C LEU A 392 10.29 -7.98 23.56
N LEU A 393 11.57 -7.69 23.31
CA LEU A 393 12.63 -7.96 24.29
C LEU A 393 12.45 -7.14 25.57
N VAL A 394 12.08 -5.86 25.45
CA VAL A 394 11.78 -5.00 26.61
C VAL A 394 10.52 -5.52 27.32
N ALA A 395 9.47 -5.85 26.58
CA ALA A 395 8.24 -6.41 27.17
C ALA A 395 8.51 -7.76 27.86
N LYS A 396 9.35 -8.61 27.28
CA LYS A 396 9.81 -9.88 27.85
C LYS A 396 10.51 -9.66 29.19
N ALA A 397 11.48 -8.75 29.24
CA ALA A 397 12.19 -8.40 30.48
C ALA A 397 11.24 -7.84 31.55
N PHE A 398 10.28 -7.00 31.16
CA PHE A 398 9.25 -6.47 32.06
C PHE A 398 8.39 -7.58 32.70
N ILE A 399 7.93 -8.56 31.92
CA ILE A 399 7.15 -9.68 32.45
C ILE A 399 7.99 -10.57 33.38
N CYS A 400 9.26 -10.85 33.06
CA CYS A 400 10.15 -11.58 33.97
C CYS A 400 10.28 -10.84 35.32
N TRP A 401 10.52 -9.53 35.28
CA TRP A 401 10.63 -8.72 36.49
C TRP A 401 9.35 -8.74 37.34
N LEU A 402 8.17 -8.71 36.72
CA LEU A 402 6.90 -8.87 37.45
C LEU A 402 6.83 -10.23 38.18
N GLY A 403 7.29 -11.31 37.54
CA GLY A 403 7.30 -12.65 38.13
C GLY A 403 8.28 -12.80 39.31
N GLU A 404 9.36 -12.00 39.35
CA GLU A 404 10.37 -12.03 40.41
C GLU A 404 9.98 -11.21 41.66
N ARG A 405 8.96 -10.35 41.58
CA ARG A 405 8.50 -9.51 42.71
C ARG A 405 8.10 -10.28 43.97
N ASP A 406 7.84 -11.58 43.88
CA ASP A 406 7.54 -12.44 45.04
C ASP A 406 8.82 -12.81 45.85
N THR A 407 10.02 -12.50 45.34
CA THR A 407 11.30 -12.91 45.96
C THR A 407 12.19 -11.78 46.45
N SER A 408 11.91 -10.52 46.10
CA SER A 408 12.68 -9.37 46.59
C SER A 408 11.81 -8.14 46.82
N SER A 409 11.86 -7.62 48.04
CA SER A 409 11.26 -6.36 48.47
C SER A 409 11.52 -5.22 47.49
N GLY A 410 10.46 -4.45 47.21
CA GLY A 410 10.36 -3.41 46.17
C GLY A 410 11.65 -2.63 45.90
N ALA A 411 12.18 -2.82 44.70
CA ALA A 411 13.08 -1.86 44.06
C ALA A 411 12.27 -1.11 43.00
N GLU A 412 12.06 0.19 43.22
CA GLU A 412 11.55 1.11 42.20
C GLU A 412 12.57 1.24 41.07
N LEU A 413 12.11 1.11 39.83
CA LEU A 413 12.87 1.44 38.62
C LEU A 413 12.96 2.97 38.49
N HIS A 414 13.76 3.61 39.34
CA HIS A 414 14.10 5.02 39.18
C HIS A 414 15.62 5.20 39.14
N GLY A 415 16.11 5.72 38.00
CA GLY A 415 17.47 6.25 37.90
C GLY A 415 18.51 5.43 37.13
N VAL A 416 18.13 4.49 36.25
CA VAL A 416 19.11 3.88 35.33
C VAL A 416 19.28 4.81 34.13
N GLU A 417 20.52 5.16 33.80
CA GLU A 417 20.89 5.82 32.55
C GLU A 417 20.42 4.92 31.40
N ALA A 418 19.23 5.23 30.87
CA ALA A 418 18.54 4.36 29.94
C ALA A 418 19.05 4.65 28.53
N GLU A 419 19.47 3.60 27.84
CA GLU A 419 19.82 3.68 26.42
C GLU A 419 18.67 4.27 25.61
N SER A 420 18.99 5.00 24.54
CA SER A 420 18.02 5.81 23.79
C SER A 420 16.85 4.99 23.20
N TRP A 421 17.01 3.68 23.01
CA TRP A 421 15.95 2.79 22.55
C TRP A 421 14.91 2.41 23.61
N VAL A 422 15.11 2.76 24.88
CA VAL A 422 14.14 2.53 25.96
C VAL A 422 12.94 3.49 25.83
N VAL A 423 13.17 4.73 25.38
CA VAL A 423 12.12 5.72 25.08
C VAL A 423 11.88 5.73 23.58
N LYS A 424 10.91 4.94 23.11
CA LYS A 424 10.61 4.82 21.67
C LYS A 424 9.75 5.97 21.15
N GLY A 425 10.01 6.33 19.89
CA GLY A 425 9.16 7.23 19.10
C GLY A 425 9.62 8.68 19.03
N GLY A 426 10.63 9.07 19.82
CA GLY A 426 11.13 10.45 19.89
C GLY A 426 10.01 11.46 20.14
N LEU A 427 10.15 12.67 19.61
CA LEU A 427 9.14 13.73 19.76
C LEU A 427 7.73 13.29 19.31
N SER A 428 7.62 12.53 18.21
CA SER A 428 6.33 12.03 17.72
C SER A 428 5.67 11.08 18.73
N GLY A 429 6.45 10.20 19.37
CA GLY A 429 5.97 9.32 20.43
C GLY A 429 5.53 10.09 21.68
N GLU A 430 6.32 11.09 22.10
CA GLU A 430 6.01 11.92 23.27
C GLU A 430 4.72 12.74 23.07
N VAL A 431 4.55 13.36 21.90
CA VAL A 431 3.32 14.08 21.55
C VAL A 431 2.11 13.15 21.57
N GLN A 432 2.24 11.94 21.00
CA GLN A 432 1.15 10.97 20.97
C GLN A 432 0.74 10.50 22.38
N VAL A 433 1.71 10.25 23.27
CA VAL A 433 1.44 9.89 24.67
C VAL A 433 0.79 11.06 25.43
N GLY A 434 1.13 12.32 25.11
CA GLY A 434 0.52 13.49 25.74
C GLY A 434 -0.94 13.76 25.33
N MET A 435 -1.43 13.14 24.26
CA MET A 435 -2.81 13.33 23.75
C MET A 435 -3.79 12.24 24.20
N ILE A 436 -3.31 11.06 24.62
CA ILE A 436 -4.10 9.89 25.04
C ILE A 436 -4.12 9.84 26.56
#